data_AF-A0A7S0USL9-F1
#
_entry.id   AF-A0A7S0USL9-F1
#
_cell.length_a   1.000
_cell.length_b   1.000
_cell.length_c   1.000
_cell.angle_alpha   90.00
_cell.angle_beta   90.00
_cell.angle_gamma   90.00
#
_symmetry.space_group_name_H-M   'P 1'
#
loop_
_entity.id
_entity.type
_entity.pdbx_description
1 polymer ?
#
loop_
_entity_poly.entity_id
_entity_poly.type
_entity_poly.pdbx_seq_one_letter_code
_entity_poly.pdbx_strand_id
1 'polypeptide(L)'
;MQYAVAEALKGGVPGLVAMAIQVLALMWLRTTMNYQYRYGTSTREALRTLYAQGGIRRFYQGLLPALIQGPLSRFGDTAANAGVMAFFAAAASADSGMLLVAARLPLALKSLVASLTAALFRIVLTPVDTLKTAMQVEGDRALPMLASKIAKGGPGVLFHGALATSAATFAGHYPWFLVYNTLDSTIPKPSKDALALKLLRSAVLGFFGSLAADLASNALRVVKTAKQTSETPISYSDATKAILEREGLQGLFVRGLGTKILCNGIQGTLFSVLWRLGQERLAAGQK
;
A
#
# COMPACT_ATOMS: atom_id res chain seq x y z
N MET A 1 8.22 16.83 -20.96
CA MET A 1 8.38 16.69 -19.48
C MET A 1 7.23 17.34 -18.70
N GLN A 2 6.85 18.59 -18.97
CA GLN A 2 5.74 19.29 -18.27
C GLN A 2 4.39 18.54 -18.34
N TYR A 3 4.05 17.92 -19.48
CA TYR A 3 2.84 17.11 -19.63
C TYR A 3 2.77 15.93 -18.64
N ALA A 4 3.86 15.17 -18.50
CA ALA A 4 3.91 14.02 -17.60
C ALA A 4 3.78 14.43 -16.12
N VAL A 5 4.34 15.58 -15.74
CA VAL A 5 4.20 16.14 -14.37
C VAL A 5 2.75 16.54 -14.10
N ALA A 6 2.08 17.19 -15.06
CA ALA A 6 0.67 17.54 -14.92
C ALA A 6 -0.23 16.30 -14.76
N GLU A 7 -0.01 15.26 -15.57
CA GLU A 7 -0.76 14.00 -15.46
C GLU A 7 -0.48 13.27 -14.14
N ALA A 8 0.78 13.28 -13.68
CA ALA A 8 1.15 12.73 -12.39
C ALA A 8 0.40 13.43 -11.23
N LEU A 9 0.28 14.76 -11.26
CA LEU A 9 -0.46 15.53 -10.26
C LEU A 9 -1.96 15.27 -10.32
N LYS A 10 -2.56 15.26 -11.52
CA LYS A 10 -3.99 14.96 -11.72
C LYS A 10 -4.37 13.57 -11.21
N GLY A 11 -3.53 12.56 -11.46
CA GLY A 11 -3.73 11.21 -10.91
C GLY A 11 -3.41 11.08 -9.43
N GLY A 12 -2.49 11.90 -8.92
CA GLY A 12 -1.98 11.87 -7.55
C GLY A 12 -2.99 12.33 -6.49
N VAL A 13 -3.60 13.50 -6.71
CA VAL A 13 -4.44 14.19 -5.70
C VAL A 13 -5.68 13.37 -5.29
N PRO A 14 -6.46 12.77 -6.21
CA PRO A 14 -7.60 11.93 -5.82
C PRO A 14 -7.16 10.71 -4.99
N GLY A 15 -6.03 10.11 -5.33
CA GLY A 15 -5.45 8.98 -4.59
C GLY A 15 -5.06 9.35 -3.16
N LEU A 16 -4.49 10.55 -2.98
CA LEU A 16 -4.15 11.11 -1.67
C LEU A 16 -5.40 11.22 -0.77
N VAL A 17 -6.45 11.89 -1.25
CA VAL A 17 -7.68 12.14 -0.48
C VAL A 17 -8.37 10.83 -0.12
N ALA A 18 -8.51 9.92 -1.08
CA ALA A 18 -9.10 8.60 -0.83
C ALA A 18 -8.34 7.83 0.25
N MET A 19 -7.01 7.88 0.24
CA MET A 19 -6.20 7.20 1.25
C MET A 19 -6.31 7.86 2.64
N ALA A 20 -6.46 9.18 2.72
CA ALA A 20 -6.68 9.85 4.01
C ALA A 20 -7.98 9.39 4.68
N ILE A 21 -9.07 9.28 3.92
CA ILE A 21 -10.35 8.74 4.39
C ILE A 21 -10.19 7.28 4.85
N GLN A 22 -9.46 6.47 4.07
CA GLN A 22 -9.18 5.08 4.43
C GLN A 22 -8.38 4.95 5.72
N VAL A 23 -7.41 5.83 5.97
CA VAL A 23 -6.67 5.85 7.24
C VAL A 23 -7.64 6.14 8.39
N LEU A 24 -8.47 7.17 8.30
CA LEU A 24 -9.42 7.51 9.36
C LEU A 24 -10.43 6.37 9.62
N ALA A 25 -10.96 5.76 8.57
CA ALA A 25 -11.99 4.73 8.70
C ALA A 25 -11.44 3.36 9.13
N LEU A 26 -10.24 2.97 8.67
CA LEU A 26 -9.80 1.58 8.69
C LEU A 26 -8.40 1.38 9.31
N MET A 27 -7.83 2.41 9.95
CA MET A 27 -6.56 2.26 10.65
C MET A 27 -6.60 1.16 11.71
N TRP A 28 -7.73 0.90 12.37
CA TRP A 28 -7.83 -0.17 13.36
C TRP A 28 -7.50 -1.56 12.80
N LEU A 29 -7.92 -1.87 11.57
CA LEU A 29 -7.54 -3.10 10.88
C LEU A 29 -6.07 -3.09 10.46
N ARG A 30 -5.54 -1.94 10.04
CA ARG A 30 -4.11 -1.80 9.68
C ARG A 30 -3.21 -1.99 10.90
N THR A 31 -3.60 -1.44 12.05
CA THR A 31 -2.92 -1.61 13.34
C THR A 31 -2.94 -3.07 13.78
N THR A 32 -4.11 -3.72 13.70
CA THR A 32 -4.26 -5.15 13.97
C THR A 32 -3.35 -5.98 13.07
N MET A 33 -3.36 -5.73 11.77
CA MET A 33 -2.53 -6.44 10.80
C MET A 33 -1.02 -6.25 11.07
N ASN A 34 -0.57 -5.04 11.38
CA ASN A 34 0.84 -4.80 11.71
C ASN A 34 1.25 -5.48 13.01
N TYR A 35 0.37 -5.50 14.01
CA TYR A 35 0.59 -6.27 15.23
C TYR A 35 0.76 -7.76 14.93
N GLN A 36 -0.12 -8.32 14.10
CA GLN A 36 -0.01 -9.71 13.66
C GLN A 36 1.29 -9.96 12.90
N TYR A 37 1.72 -9.07 12.01
CA TYR A 37 2.99 -9.20 11.30
C TYR A 37 4.19 -9.28 12.23
N ARG A 38 4.19 -8.57 13.36
CA ARG A 38 5.26 -8.63 14.34
C ARG A 38 5.20 -9.89 15.21
N TYR A 39 4.01 -10.24 15.69
CA TYR A 39 3.83 -11.20 16.78
C TYR A 39 3.27 -12.56 16.38
N GLY A 40 2.83 -12.75 15.13
CA GLY A 40 2.32 -14.05 14.65
C GLY A 40 0.92 -14.41 15.14
N THR A 41 0.19 -13.47 15.75
CA THR A 41 -1.09 -13.76 16.41
C THR A 41 -2.28 -13.88 15.46
N SER A 42 -3.34 -14.55 15.92
CA SER A 42 -4.61 -14.58 15.21
C SER A 42 -5.30 -13.20 15.23
N THR A 43 -6.24 -12.96 14.30
CA THR A 43 -6.96 -11.66 14.24
C THR A 43 -7.73 -11.38 15.51
N ARG A 44 -8.41 -12.41 16.06
CA ARG A 44 -9.19 -12.29 17.30
C ARG A 44 -8.29 -11.98 18.49
N GLU A 45 -7.14 -12.63 18.58
CA GLU A 45 -6.16 -12.38 19.63
C GLU A 45 -5.58 -10.97 19.51
N ALA A 46 -5.11 -10.56 18.33
CA ALA A 46 -4.60 -9.22 18.10
C ALA A 46 -5.62 -8.14 18.47
N LEU A 47 -6.89 -8.28 18.05
CA LEU A 47 -7.95 -7.35 18.41
C LEU A 47 -8.19 -7.28 19.92
N ARG A 48 -8.26 -8.43 20.60
CA ARG A 48 -8.44 -8.49 22.05
C ARG A 48 -7.27 -7.86 22.80
N THR A 49 -6.05 -8.20 22.41
CA THR A 49 -4.83 -7.68 23.04
C THR A 49 -4.72 -6.17 22.86
N LEU A 50 -4.94 -5.66 21.65
CA LEU A 50 -4.94 -4.22 21.40
C LEU A 50 -6.07 -3.50 22.18
N TYR A 51 -7.28 -4.06 22.20
CA TYR A 51 -8.37 -3.46 22.97
C TYR A 51 -8.07 -3.46 24.48
N ALA A 52 -7.48 -4.53 25.02
CA ALA A 52 -7.09 -4.59 26.42
C ALA A 52 -5.97 -3.60 26.79
N GLN A 53 -5.06 -3.30 25.86
CA GLN A 53 -3.96 -2.35 26.09
C GLN A 53 -4.40 -0.89 26.21
N GLY A 54 -5.48 -0.48 25.52
CA GLY A 54 -5.86 0.94 25.51
C GLY A 54 -7.18 1.26 24.79
N GLY A 55 -8.08 0.28 24.69
CA GLY A 55 -9.39 0.40 24.07
C GLY A 55 -9.34 0.85 22.60
N ILE A 56 -10.31 1.67 22.20
CA ILE A 56 -10.41 2.17 20.82
C ILE A 56 -9.19 3.05 20.45
N ARG A 57 -8.67 3.84 21.39
CA ARG A 57 -7.52 4.73 21.14
C ARG A 57 -6.27 3.94 20.74
N ARG A 58 -6.08 2.73 21.29
CA ARG A 58 -4.95 1.85 20.96
C ARG A 58 -4.87 1.56 19.46
N PHE A 59 -6.01 1.38 18.80
CA PHE A 59 -6.09 1.10 17.36
C PHE A 59 -5.63 2.26 16.48
N TYR A 60 -5.62 3.48 17.02
CA TYR A 60 -5.28 4.71 16.30
C TYR A 60 -3.95 5.33 16.74
N GLN A 61 -3.14 4.61 17.53
CA GLN A 61 -1.77 5.04 17.83
C GLN A 61 -0.93 5.03 16.54
N GLY A 62 -0.33 6.19 16.24
CA GLY A 62 0.35 6.44 14.96
C GLY A 62 -0.53 7.08 13.89
N LEU A 63 -1.69 7.65 14.25
CA LEU A 63 -2.60 8.29 13.28
C LEU A 63 -1.93 9.43 12.50
N LEU A 64 -1.21 10.33 13.19
CA LEU A 64 -0.51 11.44 12.54
C LEU A 64 0.50 10.96 11.48
N PRO A 65 1.48 10.08 11.79
CA PRO A 65 2.38 9.57 10.76
C PRO A 65 1.64 8.71 9.72
N ALA A 66 0.52 8.06 10.03
CA ALA A 66 -0.30 7.37 9.05
C ALA A 66 -0.97 8.32 8.03
N LEU A 67 -1.47 9.48 8.49
CA LEU A 67 -2.08 10.52 7.66
C LEU A 67 -1.06 11.24 6.76
N ILE A 68 0.22 11.17 7.09
CA ILE A 68 1.29 11.63 6.20
C ILE A 68 1.68 10.50 5.24
N GLN A 69 2.06 9.34 5.80
CA GLN A 69 2.65 8.24 5.05
C GLN A 69 1.68 7.66 4.02
N GLY A 70 0.45 7.35 4.43
CA GLY A 70 -0.55 6.69 3.57
C GLY A 70 -0.90 7.55 2.35
N PRO A 71 -1.41 8.78 2.55
CA PRO A 71 -1.78 9.68 1.46
C PRO A 71 -0.63 9.99 0.50
N LEU A 72 0.57 10.30 1.01
CA LEU A 72 1.75 10.50 0.15
C LEU A 72 2.14 9.24 -0.62
N SER A 73 2.06 8.07 0.03
CA SER A 73 2.28 6.79 -0.62
C SER A 73 1.33 6.57 -1.79
N ARG A 74 0.03 6.80 -1.59
CA ARG A 74 -0.96 6.55 -2.64
C ARG A 74 -0.81 7.56 -3.78
N PHE A 75 -0.53 8.82 -3.44
CA PHE A 75 -0.13 9.82 -4.41
C PHE A 75 1.05 9.33 -5.25
N GLY A 76 2.13 8.87 -4.62
CA GLY A 76 3.31 8.39 -5.32
C GLY A 76 3.04 7.22 -6.26
N ASP A 77 2.24 6.25 -5.81
CA ASP A 77 1.85 5.09 -6.65
C ASP A 77 1.07 5.55 -7.90
N THR A 78 0.07 6.43 -7.75
CA THR A 78 -0.76 6.88 -8.89
C THR A 78 -0.02 7.87 -9.78
N ALA A 79 0.78 8.77 -9.20
CA ALA A 79 1.64 9.70 -9.91
C ALA A 79 2.71 8.98 -10.72
N ALA A 80 3.36 7.94 -10.16
CA ALA A 80 4.32 7.13 -10.88
C ALA A 80 3.68 6.42 -12.07
N ASN A 81 2.50 5.81 -11.88
CA ASN A 81 1.79 5.15 -12.97
C ASN A 81 1.36 6.13 -14.07
N ALA A 82 0.66 7.22 -13.72
CA ALA A 82 0.21 8.20 -14.71
C ALA A 82 1.38 8.91 -15.41
N GLY A 83 2.40 9.31 -14.66
CA GLY A 83 3.59 10.00 -15.18
C GLY A 83 4.41 9.13 -16.13
N VAL A 84 4.63 7.85 -15.79
CA VAL A 84 5.36 6.92 -16.67
C VAL A 84 4.57 6.63 -17.94
N MET A 85 3.26 6.42 -17.84
CA MET A 85 2.41 6.20 -19.03
C MET A 85 2.41 7.45 -19.94
N ALA A 86 2.28 8.64 -19.37
CA ALA A 86 2.34 9.91 -20.11
C ALA A 86 3.72 10.15 -20.73
N PHE A 87 4.80 9.79 -20.03
CA PHE A 87 6.17 9.85 -20.57
C PHE A 87 6.32 8.95 -21.79
N PHE A 88 5.88 7.69 -21.71
CA PHE A 88 5.95 6.77 -22.85
C PHE A 88 5.02 7.15 -24.00
N ALA A 89 3.87 7.77 -23.72
CA ALA A 89 2.98 8.30 -24.75
C ALA A 89 3.60 9.49 -25.49
N ALA A 90 4.19 10.45 -24.76
CA ALA A 90 4.90 11.58 -25.36
C ALA A 90 6.18 11.15 -26.10
N ALA A 91 6.82 10.07 -25.63
CA ALA A 91 7.95 9.46 -26.31
C ALA A 91 7.58 8.86 -27.67
N ALA A 92 6.35 8.35 -27.81
CA ALA A 92 5.82 7.80 -29.06
C ALA A 92 5.68 8.85 -30.18
N SER A 93 5.51 10.12 -29.79
CA SER A 93 5.37 11.26 -30.70
C SER A 93 6.69 11.93 -31.06
N ALA A 94 7.85 11.45 -30.58
CA ALA A 94 9.15 12.04 -30.86
C ALA A 94 9.93 11.23 -31.92
N ASP A 95 10.48 11.92 -32.92
CA ASP A 95 11.18 11.35 -34.10
C ASP A 95 12.55 10.69 -33.82
N SER A 96 12.89 10.44 -32.55
CA SER A 96 14.22 9.94 -32.16
C SER A 96 14.18 8.45 -31.82
N GLY A 97 14.96 7.65 -32.55
CA GLY A 97 14.87 6.18 -32.60
C GLY A 97 14.87 5.42 -31.27
N MET A 98 15.56 5.90 -30.22
CA MET A 98 15.57 5.22 -28.92
C MET A 98 14.27 5.43 -28.12
N LEU A 99 13.56 6.55 -28.34
CA LEU A 99 12.27 6.87 -27.72
C LEU A 99 11.11 6.12 -28.39
N LEU A 100 11.25 5.78 -29.67
CA LEU A 100 10.30 4.98 -30.45
C LEU A 100 10.24 3.51 -29.98
N VAL A 101 11.38 2.93 -29.59
CA VAL A 101 11.42 1.57 -28.98
C VAL A 101 10.73 1.58 -27.62
N ALA A 102 10.97 2.61 -26.81
CA ALA A 102 10.31 2.82 -25.52
C ALA A 102 8.78 2.97 -25.67
N ALA A 103 8.30 3.62 -26.72
CA ALA A 103 6.88 3.76 -27.02
C ALA A 103 6.17 2.44 -27.37
N ARG A 104 6.87 1.54 -28.08
CA ARG A 104 6.37 0.21 -28.49
C ARG A 104 6.47 -0.85 -27.40
N LEU A 105 6.98 -0.52 -26.22
CA LEU A 105 7.03 -1.46 -25.11
C LEU A 105 5.62 -1.97 -24.77
N PRO A 106 5.44 -3.29 -24.59
CA PRO A 106 4.23 -3.87 -24.04
C PRO A 106 3.81 -3.17 -22.75
N LEU A 107 2.49 -3.11 -22.49
CA LEU A 107 1.94 -2.49 -21.28
C LEU A 107 2.61 -3.02 -20.00
N ALA A 108 2.93 -4.32 -19.96
CA ALA A 108 3.62 -4.96 -18.85
C ALA A 108 4.98 -4.31 -18.52
N LEU A 109 5.77 -3.93 -19.53
CA LEU A 109 7.07 -3.29 -19.35
C LEU A 109 6.93 -1.81 -18.93
N LYS A 110 5.91 -1.11 -19.42
CA LYS A 110 5.59 0.25 -18.92
C LYS A 110 5.15 0.22 -17.46
N SER A 111 4.33 -0.75 -17.08
CA SER A 111 3.92 -1.00 -15.70
C SER A 111 5.09 -1.42 -14.80
N LEU A 112 6.09 -2.13 -15.33
CA LEU A 112 7.32 -2.46 -14.62
C LEU A 112 8.08 -1.20 -14.22
N VAL A 113 8.28 -0.27 -15.16
CA VAL A 113 8.95 1.02 -14.90
C VAL A 113 8.17 1.85 -13.88
N ALA A 114 6.85 1.95 -14.02
CA ALA A 114 6.00 2.61 -13.04
C ALA A 114 6.14 2.00 -11.63
N SER A 115 6.21 0.67 -11.54
CA SER A 115 6.38 -0.06 -10.27
C SER A 115 7.75 0.23 -9.64
N LEU A 116 8.81 0.35 -10.44
CA LEU A 116 10.15 0.73 -9.96
C LEU A 116 10.18 2.17 -9.45
N THR A 117 9.59 3.12 -10.19
CA THR A 117 9.48 4.52 -9.75
C THR A 117 8.72 4.63 -8.43
N ALA A 118 7.58 3.93 -8.30
CA ALA A 118 6.83 3.87 -7.05
C ALA A 118 7.65 3.24 -5.91
N ALA A 119 8.36 2.14 -6.17
CA ALA A 119 9.20 1.47 -5.18
C ALA A 119 10.36 2.34 -4.67
N LEU A 120 10.97 3.15 -5.54
CA LEU A 120 12.01 4.11 -5.14
C LEU A 120 11.44 5.26 -4.31
N PHE A 121 10.28 5.78 -4.69
CA PHE A 121 9.58 6.81 -3.92
C PHE A 121 9.26 6.35 -2.49
N ARG A 122 9.01 5.05 -2.28
CA ARG A 122 8.78 4.49 -0.94
C ARG A 122 9.97 4.58 0.00
N ILE A 123 11.20 4.58 -0.53
CA ILE A 123 12.40 4.68 0.31
C ILE A 123 12.36 6.01 1.08
N VAL A 124 12.00 7.10 0.40
CA VAL A 124 11.88 8.44 0.98
C VAL A 124 10.87 8.49 2.13
N LEU A 125 9.77 7.73 2.01
CA LEU A 125 8.72 7.68 3.03
C LEU A 125 9.02 6.71 4.19
N THR A 126 10.12 5.95 4.13
CA THR A 126 10.42 4.91 5.13
C THR A 126 10.52 5.45 6.55
N PRO A 127 11.14 6.61 6.85
CA PRO A 127 11.20 7.11 8.22
C PRO A 127 9.81 7.31 8.86
N VAL A 128 8.88 7.88 8.11
CA VAL A 128 7.49 8.08 8.57
C VAL A 128 6.76 6.73 8.69
N ASP A 129 7.02 5.81 7.76
CA ASP A 129 6.48 4.45 7.80
C ASP A 129 6.99 3.63 8.99
N THR A 130 8.28 3.74 9.34
CA THR A 130 8.88 3.10 10.51
C THR A 130 8.26 3.64 11.78
N LEU A 131 8.12 4.96 11.91
CA LEU A 131 7.43 5.59 13.04
C LEU A 131 5.98 5.09 13.18
N LYS A 132 5.21 5.19 12.09
CA LYS A 132 3.82 4.70 12.04
C LYS A 132 3.72 3.23 12.45
N THR A 133 4.55 2.37 11.85
CA THR A 133 4.51 0.92 12.09
C THR A 133 4.91 0.58 13.51
N ALA A 134 5.95 1.23 14.06
CA ALA A 134 6.33 1.06 15.46
C ALA A 134 5.19 1.46 16.41
N MET A 135 4.55 2.62 16.20
CA MET A 135 3.41 3.07 17.03
C MET A 135 2.20 2.13 16.93
N GLN A 136 1.90 1.61 15.73
CA GLN A 136 0.82 0.66 15.55
C GLN A 136 1.10 -0.67 16.26
N VAL A 137 2.35 -1.15 16.25
CA VAL A 137 2.74 -2.44 16.84
C VAL A 137 2.96 -2.35 18.36
N GLU A 138 3.75 -1.39 18.82
CA GLU A 138 4.23 -1.30 20.21
C GLU A 138 3.46 -0.30 21.07
N GLY A 139 2.62 0.53 20.46
CA GLY A 139 1.83 1.54 21.15
C GLY A 139 2.69 2.58 21.87
N ASP A 140 2.43 2.82 23.15
CA ASP A 140 3.12 3.85 23.94
C ASP A 140 4.63 3.58 24.09
N ARG A 141 5.05 2.32 23.98
CA ARG A 141 6.48 1.94 24.02
C ARG A 141 7.22 2.25 22.72
N ALA A 142 6.53 2.62 21.66
CA ALA A 142 7.13 2.79 20.33
C ALA A 142 8.19 3.90 20.29
N LEU A 143 7.91 5.08 20.86
CA LEU A 143 8.84 6.21 20.82
C LEU A 143 10.10 5.94 21.66
N PRO A 144 10.00 5.48 22.93
CA PRO A 144 11.18 5.09 23.70
C PRO A 144 11.99 3.99 23.03
N MET A 145 11.32 2.98 22.46
CA MET A 145 11.99 1.90 21.73
C MET A 145 12.76 2.44 20.51
N LEU A 146 12.13 3.28 19.69
CA LEU A 146 12.80 3.87 18.53
C LEU A 146 13.95 4.79 18.94
N ALA A 147 13.78 5.61 19.98
CA ALA A 147 14.84 6.46 20.51
C ALA A 147 16.05 5.62 20.97
N SER A 148 15.82 4.54 21.72
CA SER A 148 16.87 3.61 22.13
C SER A 148 17.57 2.96 20.92
N LYS A 149 16.79 2.55 19.92
CA LYS A 149 17.31 1.93 18.70
C LYS A 149 18.17 2.92 17.90
N ILE A 150 17.74 4.18 17.78
CA ILE A 150 18.50 5.27 17.14
C ILE A 150 19.78 5.56 17.94
N ALA A 151 19.73 5.59 19.27
CA ALA A 151 20.93 5.78 20.09
C ALA A 151 21.98 4.68 19.86
N LYS A 152 21.55 3.45 19.60
CA LYS A 152 22.43 2.31 19.33
C LYS A 152 22.93 2.21 17.88
N GLY A 153 22.08 2.57 16.90
CA GLY A 153 22.33 2.33 15.47
C GLY A 153 22.40 3.58 14.58
N GLY A 154 22.29 4.77 15.18
CA GLY A 154 22.22 6.04 14.47
C GLY A 154 20.86 6.32 13.82
N PRO A 155 20.68 7.51 13.20
CA PRO A 155 19.42 7.92 12.58
C PRO A 155 19.01 7.07 11.37
N GLY A 156 19.98 6.37 10.74
CA GLY A 156 19.73 5.43 9.64
C GLY A 156 18.78 4.28 10.00
N VAL A 157 18.60 4.01 11.30
CA VAL A 157 17.60 3.06 11.83
C VAL A 157 16.19 3.33 11.32
N LEU A 158 15.82 4.59 11.09
CA LEU A 158 14.50 4.95 10.56
C LEU A 158 14.27 4.44 9.14
N PHE A 159 15.34 4.14 8.39
CA PHE A 159 15.30 3.51 7.06
C PHE A 159 15.38 1.98 7.13
N HIS A 160 15.44 1.38 8.31
CA HIS A 160 15.36 -0.08 8.43
C HIS A 160 14.02 -0.58 7.84
N GLY A 161 14.10 -1.55 6.93
CA GLY A 161 12.92 -2.01 6.20
C GLY A 161 12.66 -1.25 4.90
N ALA A 162 13.47 -0.25 4.51
CA ALA A 162 13.32 0.47 3.25
C ALA A 162 13.34 -0.47 2.04
N LEU A 163 14.40 -1.29 1.91
CA LEU A 163 14.51 -2.25 0.81
C LEU A 163 13.37 -3.28 0.79
N ALA A 164 12.98 -3.82 1.95
CA ALA A 164 11.84 -4.73 2.04
C ALA A 164 10.51 -4.02 1.70
N THR A 165 10.36 -2.74 2.05
CA THR A 165 9.20 -1.92 1.68
C THR A 165 9.15 -1.66 0.18
N SER A 166 10.27 -1.31 -0.44
CA SER A 166 10.39 -1.12 -1.89
C SER A 166 10.13 -2.43 -2.63
N ALA A 167 10.74 -3.54 -2.19
CA ALA A 167 10.50 -4.85 -2.75
C ALA A 167 9.03 -5.28 -2.60
N ALA A 168 8.43 -5.10 -1.42
CA ALA A 168 7.01 -5.39 -1.19
C ALA A 168 6.08 -4.51 -2.03
N THR A 169 6.50 -3.28 -2.32
CA THR A 169 5.75 -2.36 -3.19
C THR A 169 5.84 -2.84 -4.62
N PHE A 170 7.02 -3.16 -5.12
CA PHE A 170 7.20 -3.73 -6.45
C PHE A 170 6.44 -5.04 -6.64
N ALA A 171 6.64 -6.00 -5.72
CA ALA A 171 5.97 -7.30 -5.72
C ALA A 171 4.45 -7.22 -5.50
N GLY A 172 3.93 -6.11 -4.98
CA GLY A 172 2.49 -5.86 -4.91
C GLY A 172 1.95 -5.13 -6.14
N HIS A 173 2.64 -4.07 -6.57
CA HIS A 173 2.20 -3.15 -7.62
C HIS A 173 2.14 -3.84 -8.98
N TYR A 174 3.17 -4.60 -9.35
CA TYR A 174 3.18 -5.27 -10.64
C TYR A 174 2.06 -6.32 -10.78
N PRO A 175 1.88 -7.28 -9.84
CA PRO A 175 0.76 -8.23 -9.91
C PRO A 175 -0.61 -7.57 -9.85
N TRP A 176 -0.76 -6.49 -9.08
CA TRP A 176 -2.02 -5.73 -9.02
C TRP A 176 -2.43 -5.25 -10.42
N PHE A 177 -1.53 -4.53 -11.10
CA PHE A 177 -1.82 -3.97 -12.42
C PHE A 177 -1.94 -5.03 -13.50
N LEU A 178 -1.12 -6.09 -13.43
CA LEU A 178 -1.23 -7.21 -14.37
C LEU A 178 -2.61 -7.88 -14.30
N VAL A 179 -3.07 -8.24 -13.10
CA VAL A 179 -4.38 -8.86 -12.89
C VAL A 179 -5.49 -7.88 -13.24
N TYR A 180 -5.43 -6.64 -12.75
CA TYR A 180 -6.44 -5.63 -13.04
C TYR A 180 -6.60 -5.41 -14.55
N ASN A 181 -5.50 -5.22 -15.28
CA ASN A 181 -5.54 -4.96 -16.72
C ASN A 181 -6.00 -6.18 -17.52
N THR A 182 -5.59 -7.39 -17.11
CA THR A 182 -6.03 -8.64 -17.76
C THR A 182 -7.53 -8.87 -17.57
N LEU A 183 -8.04 -8.64 -16.35
CA LEU A 183 -9.47 -8.72 -16.07
C LEU A 183 -10.25 -7.58 -16.77
N ASP A 184 -9.67 -6.38 -16.88
CA ASP A 184 -10.29 -5.26 -17.59
C ASP A 184 -10.41 -5.51 -19.11
N SER A 185 -9.46 -6.22 -19.71
CA SER A 185 -9.50 -6.55 -21.14
C SER A 185 -10.42 -7.72 -21.47
N THR A 186 -10.63 -8.64 -20.53
CA THR A 186 -11.44 -9.85 -20.75
C THR A 186 -12.89 -9.70 -20.32
N ILE A 187 -13.18 -8.98 -19.24
CA ILE A 187 -14.54 -8.83 -18.72
C ILE A 187 -15.25 -7.70 -19.48
N PRO A 188 -16.41 -7.96 -20.12
CA PRO A 188 -17.15 -6.95 -20.87
C PRO A 188 -17.45 -5.69 -20.07
N LYS A 189 -17.40 -4.53 -20.74
CA LYS A 189 -17.70 -3.23 -20.13
C LYS A 189 -19.22 -3.00 -20.11
N PRO A 190 -19.83 -2.67 -18.96
CA PRO A 190 -21.25 -2.35 -18.90
C PRO A 190 -21.61 -1.13 -19.75
N SER A 191 -22.88 -1.01 -20.12
CA SER A 191 -23.40 0.15 -20.86
C SER A 191 -23.11 1.47 -20.15
N LYS A 192 -23.12 2.58 -20.89
CA LYS A 192 -22.77 3.90 -20.34
C LYS A 192 -23.69 4.30 -19.17
N ASP A 193 -24.95 3.85 -19.19
CA ASP A 193 -25.97 4.22 -18.21
C ASP A 193 -26.01 3.27 -17.01
N ALA A 194 -25.35 2.10 -17.09
CA ALA A 194 -25.32 1.10 -16.04
C ALA A 194 -24.23 1.37 -14.98
N LEU A 195 -24.32 2.50 -14.30
CA LEU A 195 -23.36 2.94 -13.29
C LEU A 195 -23.09 1.90 -12.19
N ALA A 196 -24.15 1.27 -11.65
CA ALA A 196 -24.01 0.26 -10.60
C ALA A 196 -23.15 -0.94 -11.05
N LEU A 197 -23.34 -1.40 -12.30
CA LEU A 197 -22.56 -2.49 -12.87
C LEU A 197 -21.10 -2.07 -13.13
N LYS A 198 -20.85 -0.82 -13.54
CA LYS A 198 -19.48 -0.30 -13.69
C LYS A 198 -18.74 -0.31 -12.35
N LEU A 199 -19.38 0.14 -11.29
CA LEU A 199 -18.80 0.17 -9.95
C LEU A 199 -18.55 -1.22 -9.40
N LEU A 200 -19.52 -2.13 -9.56
CA LEU A 200 -19.36 -3.53 -9.17
C LEU A 200 -18.18 -4.17 -9.92
N ARG A 201 -18.10 -3.97 -11.23
CA ARG A 201 -16.98 -4.46 -12.05
C ARG A 201 -15.65 -3.89 -11.54
N SER A 202 -15.53 -2.58 -11.37
CA SER A 202 -14.29 -1.96 -10.83
C SER A 202 -13.92 -2.48 -9.44
N ALA A 203 -14.90 -2.72 -8.57
CA ALA A 203 -14.69 -3.28 -7.24
C ALA A 203 -14.16 -4.73 -7.31
N VAL A 204 -14.75 -5.57 -8.16
CA VAL A 204 -14.32 -6.97 -8.37
C VAL A 204 -12.91 -7.01 -8.95
N LEU A 205 -12.64 -6.26 -10.02
CA LEU A 205 -11.31 -6.17 -10.64
C LEU A 205 -10.27 -5.68 -9.63
N GLY A 206 -10.59 -4.62 -8.88
CA GLY A 206 -9.73 -4.08 -7.84
C GLY A 206 -9.46 -5.07 -6.71
N PHE A 207 -10.47 -5.84 -6.28
CA PHE A 207 -10.34 -6.86 -5.25
C PHE A 207 -9.39 -7.98 -5.68
N PHE A 208 -9.54 -8.53 -6.88
CA PHE A 208 -8.64 -9.58 -7.38
C PHE A 208 -7.22 -9.07 -7.62
N GLY A 209 -7.08 -7.83 -8.11
CA GLY A 209 -5.78 -7.16 -8.17
C GLY A 209 -5.14 -7.06 -6.78
N SER A 210 -5.89 -6.64 -5.77
CA SER A 210 -5.43 -6.56 -4.37
C SER A 210 -5.08 -7.92 -3.79
N LEU A 211 -5.87 -8.96 -4.06
CA LEU A 211 -5.59 -10.32 -3.60
C LEU A 211 -4.27 -10.85 -4.17
N ALA A 212 -4.06 -10.71 -5.48
CA ALA A 212 -2.81 -11.12 -6.12
C ALA A 212 -1.59 -10.37 -5.56
N ALA A 213 -1.72 -9.06 -5.38
CA ALA A 213 -0.70 -8.21 -4.78
C ALA A 213 -0.40 -8.59 -3.32
N ASP A 214 -1.41 -8.94 -2.56
CA ASP A 214 -1.27 -9.34 -1.17
C ASP A 214 -0.52 -10.66 -1.04
N LEU A 215 -0.90 -11.67 -1.83
CA LEU A 215 -0.23 -12.97 -1.87
C LEU A 215 1.25 -12.83 -2.27
N ALA A 216 1.53 -12.03 -3.30
CA ALA A 216 2.89 -11.83 -3.80
C ALA A 216 3.80 -11.02 -2.85
N SER A 217 3.22 -10.09 -2.07
CA SER A 217 4.01 -9.17 -1.23
C SER A 217 4.01 -9.49 0.27
N ASN A 218 3.23 -10.47 0.75
CA ASN A 218 3.01 -10.64 2.19
C ASN A 218 4.28 -10.96 2.97
N ALA A 219 5.10 -11.90 2.49
CA ALA A 219 6.35 -12.28 3.17
C ALA A 219 7.30 -11.09 3.36
N LEU A 220 7.43 -10.24 2.35
CA LEU A 220 8.27 -9.04 2.43
C LEU A 220 7.72 -8.03 3.45
N ARG A 221 6.39 -7.94 3.59
CA ARG A 221 5.74 -7.08 4.60
C ARG A 221 5.94 -7.61 6.02
N VAL A 222 5.85 -8.94 6.20
CA VAL A 222 6.13 -9.58 7.49
C VAL A 222 7.57 -9.30 7.92
N VAL A 223 8.55 -9.57 7.05
CA VAL A 223 9.98 -9.33 7.33
C VAL A 223 10.28 -7.85 7.57
N LYS A 224 9.71 -6.97 6.74
CA LYS A 224 9.76 -5.51 6.94
C LYS A 224 9.32 -5.12 8.34
N THR A 225 8.11 -5.52 8.74
CA THR A 225 7.52 -5.10 10.01
C THR A 225 8.34 -5.62 11.17
N ALA A 226 8.78 -6.89 11.12
CA ALA A 226 9.65 -7.48 12.13
C ALA A 226 10.96 -6.67 12.32
N LYS A 227 11.59 -6.24 11.21
CA LYS A 227 12.82 -5.42 11.26
C LYS A 227 12.57 -3.99 11.73
N GLN A 228 11.48 -3.36 11.30
CA GLN A 228 11.13 -1.99 11.70
C GLN A 228 10.87 -1.91 13.21
N THR A 229 10.14 -2.89 13.76
CA THR A 229 9.69 -2.87 15.15
C THR A 229 10.50 -3.81 16.06
N SER A 230 11.70 -4.21 15.63
CA SER A 230 12.67 -4.86 16.52
C SER A 230 13.26 -3.83 17.50
N GLU A 231 13.50 -4.21 18.75
CA GLU A 231 14.09 -3.32 19.76
C GLU A 231 15.56 -3.01 19.45
N THR A 232 16.29 -3.99 18.90
CA THR A 232 17.67 -3.85 18.46
C THR A 232 17.76 -3.83 16.93
N PRO A 233 18.79 -3.18 16.35
CA PRO A 233 19.12 -3.33 14.94
C PRO A 233 19.31 -4.81 14.56
N ILE A 234 18.56 -5.30 13.57
CA ILE A 234 18.69 -6.66 13.05
C ILE A 234 18.80 -6.66 11.52
N SER A 235 19.47 -7.66 10.94
CA SER A 235 19.48 -7.86 9.50
C SER A 235 18.15 -8.44 8.98
N TYR A 236 17.96 -8.45 7.65
CA TYR A 236 16.79 -9.12 7.07
C TYR A 236 16.86 -10.65 7.24
N SER A 237 18.06 -11.23 7.18
CA SER A 237 18.28 -12.64 7.44
C SER A 237 17.93 -12.99 8.88
N ASP A 238 18.30 -12.17 9.86
CA ASP A 238 17.98 -12.45 11.27
C ASP A 238 16.48 -12.39 11.51
N ALA A 239 15.79 -11.38 10.95
CA ALA A 239 14.33 -11.28 11.06
C ALA A 239 13.65 -12.49 10.41
N THR A 240 14.12 -12.92 9.24
CA THR A 240 13.56 -14.08 8.51
C THR A 240 13.82 -15.39 9.27
N LYS A 241 15.05 -15.62 9.74
CA LYS A 241 15.42 -16.78 10.56
C LYS A 241 14.56 -16.87 11.81
N ALA A 242 14.42 -15.76 12.55
CA ALA A 242 13.60 -15.72 13.76
C ALA A 242 12.11 -16.05 13.50
N ILE A 243 11.58 -15.71 12.33
CA ILE A 243 10.21 -16.08 11.93
C ILE A 243 10.13 -17.56 11.57
N LEU A 244 11.06 -18.06 10.74
CA LEU A 244 11.09 -19.44 10.29
C LEU A 244 11.29 -20.42 11.44
N GLU A 245 12.16 -20.10 12.40
CA GLU A 245 12.41 -20.92 13.59
C GLU A 245 11.18 -21.01 14.51
N ARG A 246 10.36 -19.96 14.59
CA ARG A 246 9.19 -19.92 15.46
C ARG A 246 7.92 -20.49 14.83
N GLU A 247 7.69 -20.21 13.55
CA GLU A 247 6.40 -20.44 12.87
C GLU A 247 6.54 -21.04 11.45
N GLY A 248 7.76 -21.35 11.02
CA GLY A 248 8.05 -21.92 9.71
C GLY A 248 7.61 -21.04 8.54
N LEU A 249 7.40 -21.68 7.38
CA LEU A 249 6.96 -20.99 6.15
C LEU A 249 5.56 -20.39 6.30
N GLN A 250 4.69 -20.98 7.13
CA GLN A 250 3.36 -20.45 7.37
C GLN A 250 3.41 -19.06 8.02
N GLY A 251 4.26 -18.89 9.04
CA GLY A 251 4.48 -17.58 9.67
C GLY A 251 5.06 -16.54 8.71
N LEU A 252 5.91 -16.96 7.77
CA LEU A 252 6.48 -16.06 6.78
C LEU A 252 5.46 -15.61 5.73
N PHE A 253 4.68 -16.54 5.16
CA PHE A 253 3.82 -16.24 4.00
C PHE A 253 2.38 -15.87 4.35
N VAL A 254 1.83 -16.37 5.45
CA VAL A 254 0.37 -16.30 5.73
C VAL A 254 0.02 -15.39 6.90
N ARG A 255 0.98 -15.06 7.76
CA ARG A 255 0.78 -14.17 8.91
C ARG A 255 0.09 -12.86 8.50
N GLY A 256 -0.97 -12.49 9.20
CA GLY A 256 -1.76 -11.26 8.96
C GLY A 256 -2.50 -11.18 7.62
N LEU A 257 -2.35 -12.17 6.72
CA LEU A 257 -2.91 -12.12 5.36
C LEU A 257 -4.44 -12.08 5.36
N GLY A 258 -5.10 -12.87 6.20
CA GLY A 258 -6.56 -12.88 6.30
C GLY A 258 -7.12 -11.51 6.70
N THR A 259 -6.55 -10.87 7.72
CA THR A 259 -6.93 -9.50 8.13
C THR A 259 -6.69 -8.49 7.03
N LYS A 260 -5.61 -8.66 6.25
CA LYS A 260 -5.30 -7.79 5.11
C LYS A 260 -6.33 -7.91 3.99
N ILE A 261 -6.69 -9.14 3.61
CA ILE A 261 -7.72 -9.41 2.59
C ILE A 261 -9.06 -8.82 3.05
N LEU A 262 -9.44 -9.03 4.32
CA LEU A 262 -10.64 -8.42 4.89
C LEU A 262 -10.60 -6.89 4.84
N CYS A 263 -9.47 -6.28 5.25
CA CYS A 263 -9.28 -4.85 5.21
C CYS A 263 -9.42 -4.29 3.79
N ASN A 264 -8.83 -4.96 2.81
CA ASN A 264 -8.91 -4.56 1.41
C ASN A 264 -10.33 -4.76 0.83
N GLY A 265 -11.03 -5.82 1.24
CA GLY A 265 -12.45 -6.01 0.90
C GLY A 265 -13.33 -4.88 1.43
N ILE A 266 -13.19 -4.52 2.70
CA ILE A 266 -13.93 -3.40 3.32
C ILE A 266 -13.56 -2.07 2.65
N GLN A 267 -12.28 -1.85 2.33
CA GLN A 267 -11.83 -0.67 1.58
C GLN A 267 -12.53 -0.55 0.23
N GLY A 268 -12.67 -1.66 -0.50
CA GLY A 268 -13.38 -1.70 -1.77
C GLY A 268 -14.84 -1.28 -1.62
N THR A 269 -15.55 -1.85 -0.64
CA THR A 269 -16.94 -1.51 -0.36
C THR A 269 -17.12 -0.05 0.07
N LEU A 270 -16.27 0.45 0.97
CA LEU A 270 -16.31 1.82 1.45
C LEU A 270 -16.16 2.82 0.30
N PHE A 271 -15.24 2.55 -0.62
CA PHE A 271 -15.05 3.37 -1.81
C PHE A 271 -16.32 3.38 -2.69
N SER A 272 -16.92 2.22 -2.96
CA SER A 272 -18.14 2.12 -3.78
C SER A 272 -19.31 2.90 -3.17
N VAL A 273 -19.49 2.86 -1.85
CA VAL A 273 -20.56 3.58 -1.14
C VAL A 273 -20.32 5.09 -1.18
N LEU A 274 -19.12 5.55 -0.80
CA LEU A 274 -18.78 6.98 -0.80
C LEU A 274 -18.90 7.59 -2.19
N TRP A 275 -18.49 6.85 -3.21
CA TRP A 275 -18.63 7.27 -4.60
C TRP A 275 -20.09 7.46 -5.01
N ARG A 276 -20.97 6.49 -4.70
CA ARG A 276 -22.39 6.56 -5.02
C ARG A 276 -23.06 7.77 -4.36
N LEU A 277 -22.78 8.02 -3.08
CA LEU A 277 -23.27 9.20 -2.36
C LEU A 277 -22.76 10.51 -3.00
N GLY A 278 -21.52 10.54 -3.47
CA GLY A 278 -20.96 11.69 -4.19
C GLY A 278 -21.68 11.97 -5.51
N GLN A 279 -21.97 10.93 -6.29
CA GLN A 279 -22.71 11.08 -7.56
C GLN A 279 -24.15 11.56 -7.36
N GLU A 280 -24.86 11.01 -6.37
CA GLU A 280 -26.22 11.44 -6.05
C GLU A 280 -26.25 12.91 -5.62
N ARG A 281 -25.25 13.38 -4.84
CA ARG A 281 -25.12 14.79 -4.46
C ARG A 281 -24.79 15.72 -5.63
N LEU A 282 -23.90 15.31 -6.53
CA LEU A 282 -23.57 16.09 -7.72
C LEU A 282 -24.77 16.20 -8.67
N ALA A 283 -25.55 15.12 -8.83
CA ALA A 283 -26.78 15.14 -9.61
C ALA A 283 -27.89 15.99 -8.97
N ALA A 284 -27.91 16.09 -7.62
CA ALA A 284 -28.85 16.95 -6.90
C ALA A 284 -28.46 18.44 -6.95
N GLY A 285 -27.17 18.77 -7.02
CA GLY A 285 -26.67 20.15 -7.11
C GLY A 285 -26.60 20.74 -8.52
N GLN A 286 -26.92 19.94 -9.55
CA GLN A 286 -27.06 20.38 -10.95
C GLN A 286 -28.53 20.60 -11.38
N LYS A 287 -29.46 20.50 -10.42
CA LYS A 287 -30.88 20.90 -10.57
C LYS A 287 -31.11 22.22 -9.86
#